data_AF-A0A832CU12-F1
#
_entry.id   AF-A0A832CU12-F1
#
_cell.length_a   1.000
_cell.length_b   1.000
_cell.length_c   1.000
_cell.angle_alpha   90.00
_cell.angle_beta   90.00
_cell.angle_gamma   90.00
#
_symmetry.space_group_name_H-M   'P 1'
#
loop_
_entity.id
_entity.type
_entity.pdbx_description
1 polymer ?
#
loop_
_entity_poly.entity_id
_entity_poly.type
_entity_poly.pdbx_seq_one_letter_code
_entity_poly.pdbx_strand_id
1 'polypeptide(L)'
;MAIASPAVPQARHELRDLRQKLTLEMGVGLTVVGGVLTALYPADSPRVWGHFVLWLSLLMQGLAALALYRRTWPLVHLVLTLGPTLTLARAMHVIGGAGLPPLAVVIVVLNFACDPRAGLVAALLNSVSLLLWASPETRYVSLALIWGVALIEWRLSRALTTALEWSEASEQRAMRLLVALRERQGQLNRTLSALTEATRRLERVNRELGIARRHAEEARALKEQFVANVTHELRTPLNLIVGFAEMMYLAPETYEGVQWTPDLESDIGRLYRASKHLQSLVDDILDLARIDAGRLPMYRQLQDLAPIIHEAVET
;
A
#
# COMPACT_ATOMS: atom_id res chain seq x y z
N MET A 1 5.08 8.86 -15.57
CA MET A 1 4.46 10.21 -15.64
C MET A 1 4.90 10.96 -14.40
N ALA A 2 5.85 11.90 -14.55
CA ALA A 2 6.51 12.57 -13.45
C ALA A 2 5.55 13.56 -12.77
N ILE A 3 5.09 13.23 -11.56
CA ILE A 3 4.37 14.18 -10.71
C ILE A 3 5.43 15.00 -10.00
N ALA A 4 5.92 16.03 -10.67
CA ALA A 4 6.65 17.10 -10.01
C ALA A 4 5.63 17.89 -9.18
N SER A 5 5.74 17.82 -7.85
CA SER A 5 5.19 18.85 -6.97
C SER A 5 6.36 19.55 -6.28
N PRO A 6 6.71 20.79 -6.70
CA PRO A 6 7.59 21.67 -5.96
C PRO A 6 6.79 22.79 -5.27
N ALA A 7 5.53 22.56 -4.87
CA ALA A 7 4.66 23.62 -4.32
C ALA A 7 5.16 24.21 -2.98
N VAL A 8 6.07 23.52 -2.29
CA VAL A 8 6.34 23.76 -0.86
C VAL A 8 7.64 24.51 -0.54
N PRO A 9 8.79 24.27 -1.22
CA PRO A 9 9.91 25.20 -1.17
C PRO A 9 9.45 26.63 -1.49
N GLN A 10 8.39 26.75 -2.29
CA GLN A 10 7.72 27.98 -2.66
C GLN A 10 7.16 28.75 -1.46
N ALA A 11 6.42 28.14 -0.53
CA ALA A 11 5.77 28.88 0.56
C ALA A 11 6.77 29.55 1.54
N ARG A 12 7.87 28.85 1.88
CA ARG A 12 8.95 29.45 2.69
C ARG A 12 9.70 30.55 1.93
N HIS A 13 9.90 30.38 0.63
CA HIS A 13 10.49 31.42 -0.21
C HIS A 13 9.54 32.62 -0.33
N GLU A 14 8.25 32.41 -0.53
CA GLU A 14 7.21 33.44 -0.59
C GLU A 14 7.13 34.24 0.72
N LEU A 15 7.22 33.57 1.89
CA LEU A 15 7.28 34.28 3.18
C LEU A 15 8.56 35.13 3.29
N ARG A 16 9.69 34.61 2.83
CA ARG A 16 10.96 35.34 2.83
C ARG A 16 10.90 36.55 1.89
N ASP A 17 10.32 36.38 0.71
CA ASP A 17 10.12 37.44 -0.28
C ASP A 17 9.15 38.51 0.23
N LEU A 18 8.07 38.10 0.90
CA LEU A 18 7.14 39.01 1.55
C LEU A 18 7.83 39.85 2.63
N ARG A 19 8.65 39.22 3.48
CA ARG A 19 9.45 39.93 4.50
C ARG A 19 10.47 40.89 3.88
N GLN A 20 11.08 40.51 2.76
CA GLN A 20 11.98 41.41 2.01
C GLN A 20 11.24 42.63 1.44
N LYS A 21 10.06 42.42 0.83
CA LYS A 21 9.20 43.52 0.36
C LYS A 21 8.80 44.45 1.50
N LEU A 22 8.40 43.89 2.64
CA LEU A 22 8.04 44.68 3.83
C LEU A 22 9.22 45.52 4.33
N THR A 23 10.44 44.96 4.31
CA THR A 23 11.67 45.67 4.69
C THR A 23 11.94 46.86 3.76
N LEU A 24 11.69 46.69 2.46
CA LEU A 24 11.80 47.76 1.47
C LEU A 24 10.76 48.85 1.72
N GLU A 25 9.50 48.48 1.94
CA GLU A 25 8.40 49.41 2.24
C GLU A 25 8.67 50.22 3.51
N MET A 26 9.27 49.61 4.54
CA MET A 26 9.70 50.33 5.73
C MET A 26 10.80 51.35 5.44
N GLY A 27 11.80 51.01 4.64
CA GLY A 27 12.84 51.94 4.23
C GLY A 27 12.29 53.14 3.46
N VAL A 28 11.36 52.90 2.54
CA VAL A 28 10.64 53.96 1.81
C VAL A 28 9.81 54.81 2.77
N GLY A 29 9.01 54.18 3.64
CA GLY A 29 8.18 54.86 4.63
C GLY A 29 9.00 55.76 5.56
N LEU A 30 10.14 55.27 6.05
CA LEU A 30 11.06 56.02 6.89
C LEU A 30 11.63 57.24 6.16
N THR A 31 11.97 57.08 4.88
CA THR A 31 12.47 58.16 4.01
C THR A 31 11.40 59.24 3.81
N VAL A 32 10.17 58.83 3.50
CA VAL A 32 9.04 59.75 3.29
C VAL A 32 8.72 60.52 4.57
N VAL A 33 8.57 59.81 5.69
CA VAL A 33 8.26 60.43 7.00
C VAL A 33 9.38 61.39 7.41
N GLY A 34 10.65 60.97 7.32
CA GLY A 34 11.79 61.84 7.62
C GLY A 34 11.86 63.08 6.73
N GLY A 35 11.60 62.94 5.42
CA GLY A 35 11.59 64.05 4.48
C GLY A 35 10.47 65.06 4.71
N VAL A 36 9.24 64.57 4.92
CA VAL A 36 8.08 65.42 5.23
C VAL A 36 8.31 66.20 6.53
N LEU A 37 8.78 65.54 7.59
CA LEU A 37 9.01 66.21 8.87
C LEU A 37 10.17 67.21 8.83
N THR A 38 11.21 66.93 8.04
CA THR A 38 12.31 67.88 7.80
C THR A 38 11.85 69.12 7.03
N ALA A 39 10.93 68.94 6.07
CA ALA A 39 10.37 70.05 5.28
C ALA A 39 9.38 70.91 6.07
N LEU A 40 8.59 70.30 6.97
CA LEU A 40 7.62 71.02 7.80
C LEU A 40 8.26 71.81 8.95
N TYR A 41 9.46 71.43 9.39
CA TYR A 41 10.19 72.08 10.49
C TYR A 41 11.59 72.56 10.03
N PRO A 42 11.67 73.58 9.15
CA PRO A 42 12.93 74.11 8.66
C PRO A 42 13.78 74.74 9.79
N ALA A 43 15.09 74.79 9.58
CA ALA A 43 16.09 75.23 10.55
C ALA A 43 16.14 76.76 10.72
N ASP A 44 14.99 77.40 10.88
CA ASP A 44 14.86 78.86 10.85
C ASP A 44 15.19 79.51 12.20
N SER A 45 15.24 78.73 13.29
CA SER A 45 15.60 79.25 14.62
C SER A 45 16.40 78.26 15.48
N PRO A 46 17.24 78.75 16.42
CA PRO A 46 18.08 77.89 17.27
C PRO A 46 17.31 76.89 18.14
N ARG A 47 16.05 77.19 18.49
CA ARG A 47 15.18 76.28 19.27
C ARG A 47 14.67 75.09 18.45
N VAL A 48 14.50 75.25 17.13
CA VAL A 48 13.97 74.20 16.24
C VAL A 48 15.09 73.34 15.65
N TRP A 49 16.36 73.78 15.77
CA TRP A 49 17.53 73.08 15.24
C TRP A 49 17.66 71.64 15.75
N GLY A 50 17.32 71.38 17.02
CA GLY A 50 17.32 70.01 17.57
C GLY A 50 16.28 69.09 16.92
N HIS A 51 15.10 69.62 16.57
CA HIS A 51 14.07 68.87 15.87
C HIS A 51 14.48 68.57 14.43
N PHE A 52 15.05 69.56 13.74
CA PHE A 52 15.53 69.43 12.36
C PHE A 52 16.57 68.31 12.23
N VAL A 53 17.56 68.25 13.13
CA VAL A 53 18.61 67.20 13.12
C VAL A 53 18.02 65.81 13.34
N LEU A 54 16.99 65.67 14.17
CA LEU A 54 16.31 64.40 14.42
C LEU A 54 15.55 63.92 13.17
N TRP A 55 14.77 64.78 12.53
CA TRP A 55 14.03 64.42 11.32
C TRP A 55 14.96 64.13 10.13
N LEU A 56 16.05 64.89 10.01
CA LEU A 56 17.10 64.65 9.02
C LEU A 56 17.79 63.29 9.23
N SER A 57 17.99 62.87 10.49
CA SER A 57 18.56 61.55 10.78
C SER A 57 17.65 60.39 10.38
N LEU A 58 16.33 60.53 10.53
CA LEU A 58 15.32 59.56 10.06
C LEU A 58 15.34 59.45 8.53
N LEU A 59 15.41 60.58 7.82
CA LEU A 59 15.56 60.61 6.35
C LEU A 59 16.84 59.85 5.93
N MET A 60 17.97 60.16 6.56
CA MET A 60 19.26 59.54 6.22
C MET A 60 19.27 58.04 6.49
N GLN A 61 18.59 57.57 7.54
CA GLN A 61 18.42 56.15 7.82
C GLN A 61 17.58 55.44 6.75
N GLY A 62 16.50 56.07 6.29
CA GLY A 62 15.67 55.53 5.21
C GLY A 62 16.44 55.42 3.89
N LEU A 63 17.19 56.46 3.52
CA LEU A 63 18.06 56.45 2.34
C LEU A 63 19.19 55.42 2.46
N ALA A 64 19.81 55.29 3.64
CA ALA A 64 20.82 54.28 3.90
C ALA A 64 20.24 52.86 3.78
N ALA A 65 19.03 52.62 4.30
CA ALA A 65 18.35 51.34 4.15
C ALA A 65 18.09 50.99 2.67
N LEU A 66 17.64 51.97 1.87
CA LEU A 66 17.41 51.77 0.42
C LEU A 66 18.71 51.53 -0.36
N ALA A 67 19.78 52.26 -0.03
CA ALA A 67 21.09 52.08 -0.66
C ALA A 67 21.71 50.72 -0.32
N LEU A 68 21.54 50.25 0.91
CA LEU A 68 22.05 48.97 1.39
C LEU A 68 21.19 47.77 0.98
N TYR A 69 19.92 47.99 0.61
CA TYR A 69 18.97 46.94 0.21
C TYR A 69 19.52 46.03 -0.90
N ARG A 70 20.19 46.61 -1.90
CA ARG A 70 20.78 45.85 -3.02
C ARG A 70 22.12 45.18 -2.67
N ARG A 71 22.75 45.54 -1.55
CA ARG A 71 24.12 45.13 -1.23
C ARG A 71 24.17 44.05 -0.16
N THR A 72 23.44 44.22 0.94
CA THR A 72 23.54 43.33 2.12
C THR A 72 22.28 43.42 2.98
N TRP A 73 21.45 42.38 2.94
CA TRP A 73 20.24 42.27 3.76
C TRP A 73 20.45 42.44 5.28
N PRO A 74 21.47 41.84 5.95
CA PRO A 74 21.61 41.99 7.41
C PRO A 74 21.96 43.41 7.85
N LEU A 75 22.67 44.19 7.00
CA LEU A 75 22.99 45.58 7.33
C LEU A 75 21.75 46.48 7.28
N VAL A 76 20.81 46.20 6.37
CA VAL A 76 19.53 46.94 6.29
C VAL A 76 18.73 46.74 7.57
N HIS A 77 18.61 45.51 8.05
CA HIS A 77 17.95 45.20 9.32
C HIS A 77 18.61 45.89 10.50
N LEU A 78 19.94 45.92 10.53
CA LEU A 78 20.68 46.62 11.59
C LEU A 78 20.42 48.14 11.58
N VAL A 79 20.35 48.76 10.39
CA VAL A 79 20.02 50.18 10.24
C VAL A 79 18.58 50.47 10.67
N LEU A 80 17.62 49.63 10.28
CA LEU A 80 16.19 49.80 10.59
C LEU A 80 15.82 49.45 12.04
N THR A 81 16.62 48.63 12.72
CA THR A 81 16.45 48.34 14.16
C THR A 81 17.09 49.41 15.04
N LEU A 82 18.37 49.74 14.79
CA LEU A 82 19.14 50.66 15.64
C LEU A 82 18.79 52.12 15.37
N GLY A 83 18.65 52.50 14.10
CA GLY A 83 18.47 53.88 13.69
C GLY A 83 17.24 54.54 14.33
N PRO A 84 16.01 54.03 14.06
CA PRO A 84 14.78 54.56 14.64
C PRO A 84 14.76 54.53 16.17
N THR A 85 15.38 53.52 16.79
CA THR A 85 15.45 53.42 18.25
C THR A 85 16.35 54.49 18.86
N LEU A 86 17.50 54.76 18.25
CA LEU A 86 18.43 55.82 18.68
C LEU A 86 17.85 57.21 18.44
N THR A 87 17.14 57.43 17.33
CA THR A 87 16.48 58.72 17.05
C THR A 87 15.34 58.97 18.02
N LEU A 88 14.55 57.95 18.35
CA LEU A 88 13.51 58.07 19.37
C LEU A 88 14.10 58.35 20.76
N ALA A 89 15.19 57.66 21.14
CA ALA A 89 15.90 57.93 22.40
C ALA A 89 16.40 59.37 22.49
N ARG A 90 17.02 59.87 21.41
CA ARG A 90 17.51 61.24 21.33
C ARG A 90 16.36 62.25 21.33
N ALA A 91 15.26 61.95 20.65
CA ALA A 91 14.06 62.77 20.65
C ALA A 91 13.45 62.91 22.04
N MET A 92 13.36 61.80 22.80
CA MET A 92 12.89 61.83 24.18
C MET A 92 13.79 62.70 25.08
N HIS A 93 15.11 62.65 24.90
CA HIS A 93 16.05 63.46 25.68
C HIS A 93 16.01 64.96 25.33
N VAL A 94 15.88 65.33 24.05
CA VAL A 94 15.97 66.73 23.58
C VAL A 94 14.62 67.45 23.63
N ILE A 95 13.56 66.78 23.20
CA ILE A 95 12.24 67.40 23.00
C ILE A 95 11.40 67.30 24.27
N GLY A 96 11.50 66.19 25.00
CA GLY A 96 10.73 65.93 26.22
C GLY A 96 9.22 66.05 25.98
N GLY A 97 8.57 64.97 25.52
CA GLY A 97 7.14 64.99 25.21
C GLY A 97 6.42 63.69 25.61
N ALA A 98 5.23 63.82 26.21
CA ALA A 98 4.40 62.67 26.61
C ALA A 98 3.92 61.82 25.41
N GLY A 99 3.94 62.37 24.19
CA GLY A 99 3.52 61.67 22.97
C GLY A 99 4.61 60.82 22.27
N LEU A 100 5.88 60.92 22.67
CA LEU A 100 6.98 60.17 22.03
C LEU A 100 7.09 58.71 22.50
N PRO A 101 6.94 58.37 23.79
CA PRO A 101 7.08 56.99 24.29
C PRO A 101 6.22 55.93 23.58
N PRO A 102 4.95 56.20 23.19
CA PRO A 102 4.14 55.26 22.43
C PRO A 102 4.71 54.90 21.04
N LEU A 103 5.51 55.76 20.41
CA LEU A 103 6.13 55.46 19.10
C LEU A 103 7.12 54.30 19.17
N ALA A 104 7.66 54.00 20.35
CA ALA A 104 8.52 52.84 20.57
C ALA A 104 7.82 51.52 20.20
N VAL A 105 6.51 51.43 20.43
CA VAL A 105 5.70 50.27 20.05
C VAL A 105 5.67 50.10 18.54
N VAL A 106 5.47 51.20 17.80
CA VAL A 106 5.42 51.17 16.33
C VAL A 106 6.75 50.65 15.78
N ILE A 107 7.88 51.09 16.34
CA ILE A 107 9.21 50.60 15.96
C ILE A 107 9.33 49.09 16.23
N VAL A 108 8.83 48.60 17.37
CA VAL A 108 8.87 47.17 17.73
C VAL A 108 8.03 46.33 16.77
N VAL A 109 6.77 46.73 16.51
CA VAL A 109 5.85 46.07 15.57
C VAL A 109 6.47 45.95 14.17
N LEU A 110 7.01 47.07 13.67
CA LEU A 110 7.64 47.10 12.35
C LEU A 110 8.83 46.13 12.30
N ASN A 111 9.68 46.12 13.33
CA ASN A 111 10.82 45.19 13.35
C ASN A 111 10.40 43.72 13.46
N PHE A 112 9.35 43.39 14.21
CA PHE A 112 8.80 42.03 14.29
C PHE A 112 8.21 41.55 12.96
N ALA A 113 7.55 42.44 12.22
CA ALA A 113 6.96 42.11 10.93
C ALA A 113 8.03 41.76 9.89
N CYS A 114 9.22 42.37 9.97
CA CYS A 114 10.37 42.03 9.15
C CYS A 114 11.11 40.77 9.63
N ASP A 115 11.48 40.70 10.91
CA ASP A 115 12.12 39.54 11.53
C ASP A 115 11.79 39.47 13.04
N PRO A 116 11.22 38.35 13.54
CA PRO A 116 10.92 38.19 14.96
C PRO A 116 12.12 38.41 15.90
N ARG A 117 13.35 38.11 15.45
CA ARG A 117 14.56 38.33 16.25
C ARG A 117 14.91 39.82 16.31
N ALA A 118 14.78 40.52 15.18
CA ALA A 118 14.97 41.97 15.11
C ALA A 118 13.95 42.71 15.98
N GLY A 119 12.70 42.25 15.99
CA GLY A 119 11.65 42.74 16.87
C GLY A 119 11.98 42.63 18.36
N LEU A 120 12.52 41.49 18.82
CA LEU A 120 12.97 41.31 20.21
C LEU A 120 14.12 42.25 20.58
N VAL A 121 15.10 42.42 19.67
CA VAL A 121 16.21 43.35 19.88
C VAL A 121 15.69 44.79 19.98
N ALA A 122 14.77 45.18 19.09
CA ALA A 122 14.11 46.48 19.14
C ALA A 122 13.32 46.68 20.44
N ALA A 123 12.61 45.66 20.93
CA ALA A 123 11.87 45.72 22.20
C ALA A 123 12.79 45.95 23.40
N LEU A 124 13.94 45.27 23.45
CA LEU A 124 14.96 45.47 24.48
C LEU A 124 15.55 46.88 24.43
N LEU A 125 16.00 47.33 23.25
CA LEU A 125 16.61 48.64 23.09
C LEU A 125 15.64 49.78 23.40
N ASN A 126 14.38 49.67 22.96
CA ASN A 126 13.35 50.65 23.28
C ASN A 126 12.97 50.62 24.76
N SER A 127 12.99 49.45 25.41
CA SER A 127 12.77 49.36 26.86
C SER A 127 13.85 50.11 27.64
N VAL A 128 15.13 49.95 27.25
CA VAL A 128 16.24 50.70 27.85
C VAL A 128 16.08 52.20 27.62
N SER A 129 15.73 52.60 26.40
CA SER A 129 15.48 54.00 26.05
C SER A 129 14.37 54.63 26.91
N LEU A 130 13.26 53.92 27.11
CA LEU A 130 12.14 54.38 27.94
C LEU A 130 12.51 54.50 29.42
N LEU A 131 13.30 53.57 29.95
CA LEU A 131 13.73 53.61 31.35
C LEU A 131 14.62 54.82 31.65
N LEU A 132 15.50 55.17 30.70
CA LEU A 132 16.44 56.28 30.83
C LEU A 132 15.77 57.64 30.65
N TRP A 133 14.86 57.79 29.68
CA TRP A 133 14.44 59.11 29.20
C TRP A 133 12.93 59.38 29.28
N ALA A 134 12.07 58.38 29.45
CA ALA A 134 10.61 58.60 29.47
C ALA A 134 10.10 59.06 30.84
N SER A 135 9.03 59.88 30.85
CA SER A 135 8.36 60.31 32.08
C SER A 135 7.68 59.13 32.79
N PRO A 136 7.56 59.15 34.14
CA PRO A 136 6.96 58.04 34.89
C PRO A 136 5.55 57.65 34.43
N GLU A 137 4.73 58.62 34.04
CA GLU A 137 3.33 58.41 33.62
C GLU A 137 3.21 57.58 32.33
N THR A 138 4.10 57.81 31.37
CA THR A 138 4.04 57.18 30.04
C THR A 138 4.91 55.92 29.96
N ARG A 139 5.97 55.85 30.76
CA ARG A 139 6.94 54.76 30.78
C ARG A 139 6.31 53.38 30.99
N TYR A 140 5.48 53.25 32.02
CA TYR A 140 4.90 51.95 32.37
C TYR A 140 3.89 51.46 31.32
N VAL A 141 3.08 52.37 30.78
CA VAL A 141 2.12 52.05 29.70
C VAL A 141 2.86 51.61 28.44
N SER A 142 3.89 52.34 28.02
CA SER A 142 4.69 51.98 26.83
C SER A 142 5.44 50.66 27.02
N LEU A 143 6.02 50.39 28.19
CA LEU A 143 6.68 49.11 28.49
C LEU A 143 5.70 47.95 28.46
N ALA A 144 4.55 48.09 29.11
CA ALA A 144 3.51 47.06 29.08
C ALA A 144 3.05 46.76 27.64
N LEU A 145 2.90 47.79 26.82
CA LEU A 145 2.45 47.65 25.44
C LEU A 145 3.52 47.02 24.54
N ILE A 146 4.80 47.42 24.67
CA ILE A 146 5.93 46.79 23.96
C ILE A 146 5.97 45.28 24.22
N TRP A 147 5.96 44.87 25.49
CA TRP A 147 6.10 43.45 25.83
C TRP A 147 4.83 42.65 25.56
N GLY A 148 3.64 43.26 25.70
CA GLY A 148 2.38 42.64 25.30
C GLY A 148 2.33 42.35 23.80
N VAL A 149 2.69 43.33 22.97
CA VAL A 149 2.76 43.18 21.52
C VAL A 149 3.85 42.18 21.11
N ALA A 150 5.05 42.27 21.69
CA ALA A 150 6.14 41.34 21.40
C ALA A 150 5.76 39.88 21.69
N LEU A 151 5.01 39.63 22.78
CA LEU A 151 4.52 38.28 23.09
C LEU A 151 3.51 37.78 22.05
N ILE A 152 2.56 38.64 21.65
CA ILE A 152 1.54 38.30 20.64
C ILE A 152 2.20 38.02 19.29
N GLU A 153 3.09 38.90 18.83
CA GLU A 153 3.80 38.76 17.56
C GLU A 153 4.73 37.54 17.56
N TRP A 154 5.41 37.26 18.67
CA TRP A 154 6.22 36.04 18.83
C TRP A 154 5.35 34.78 18.71
N ARG A 155 4.20 34.74 19.40
CA ARG A 155 3.25 33.63 19.33
C ARG A 155 2.71 33.45 17.91
N LEU A 156 2.32 34.53 17.26
CA LEU A 156 1.77 34.51 15.90
C LEU A 156 2.80 34.05 14.89
N SER A 157 4.04 34.58 14.96
CA SER A 157 5.12 34.16 14.07
C SER A 157 5.44 32.67 14.24
N ARG A 158 5.47 32.17 15.49
CA ARG A 158 5.73 30.75 15.75
C ARG A 158 4.59 29.86 15.23
N ALA A 159 3.34 30.29 15.43
CA ALA A 159 2.17 29.57 14.93
C ALA A 159 2.19 29.48 13.40
N LEU A 160 2.49 30.58 12.70
CA LEU A 160 2.57 30.62 11.24
C LEU A 160 3.66 29.69 10.69
N THR A 161 4.87 29.71 11.25
CA THR A 161 5.95 28.82 10.79
C THR A 161 5.61 27.34 11.02
N THR A 162 4.96 27.03 12.14
CA THR A 162 4.54 25.66 12.48
C THR A 162 3.41 25.19 11.55
N ALA A 163 2.44 26.07 11.26
CA ALA A 163 1.34 25.79 10.35
C ALA A 163 1.84 25.54 8.91
N LEU A 164 2.80 26.34 8.45
CA LEU A 164 3.48 26.10 7.18
C LEU A 164 4.12 24.72 7.17
N GLU A 165 4.95 24.38 8.18
CA GLU A 165 5.57 23.06 8.33
C GLU A 165 4.58 21.89 8.32
N TRP A 166 3.44 22.06 8.99
CA TRP A 166 2.38 21.05 9.00
C TRP A 166 1.71 20.90 7.65
N SER A 167 1.50 22.00 6.92
CA SER A 167 0.99 21.97 5.55
C SER A 167 1.93 21.16 4.65
N GLU A 168 3.24 21.41 4.71
CA GLU A 168 4.27 20.65 3.96
C GLU A 168 4.17 19.15 4.26
N ALA A 169 4.15 18.81 5.55
CA ALA A 169 4.10 17.42 5.99
C ALA A 169 2.78 16.74 5.59
N SER A 170 1.66 17.48 5.58
CA SER A 170 0.34 16.95 5.22
C SER A 170 0.26 16.57 3.74
N GLU A 171 0.77 17.40 2.83
CA GLU A 171 0.79 17.11 1.40
C GLU A 171 1.66 15.88 1.10
N GLN A 172 2.84 15.80 1.73
CA GLN A 172 3.71 14.65 1.57
C GLN A 172 3.05 13.35 2.07
N ARG A 173 2.33 13.40 3.20
CA ARG A 173 1.58 12.25 3.71
C ARG A 173 0.47 11.84 2.74
N ALA A 174 -0.30 12.79 2.23
CA ALA A 174 -1.37 12.53 1.27
C ALA A 174 -0.83 11.85 0.00
N MET A 175 0.28 12.35 -0.56
CA MET A 175 0.89 11.74 -1.74
C MET A 175 1.38 10.31 -1.47
N ARG A 176 2.04 10.06 -0.33
CA ARG A 176 2.50 8.71 0.04
C ARG A 176 1.33 7.72 0.18
N LEU A 177 0.23 8.15 0.78
CA LEU A 177 -0.98 7.33 0.89
C LEU A 177 -1.59 7.02 -0.47
N LEU A 178 -1.68 7.99 -1.37
CA LEU A 178 -2.18 7.77 -2.73
C LEU A 178 -1.32 6.77 -3.52
N VAL A 179 0.01 6.86 -3.40
CA VAL A 179 0.93 5.90 -4.03
C VAL A 179 0.74 4.50 -3.44
N ALA A 180 0.69 4.38 -2.11
CA ALA A 180 0.47 3.10 -1.43
C ALA A 180 -0.87 2.45 -1.81
N LEU A 181 -1.94 3.26 -1.93
CA LEU A 181 -3.26 2.78 -2.37
C LEU A 181 -3.22 2.25 -3.82
N ARG A 182 -2.57 2.98 -4.73
CA ARG A 182 -2.41 2.54 -6.12
C ARG A 182 -1.63 1.23 -6.22
N GLU A 183 -0.57 1.09 -5.43
CA GLU A 183 0.22 -0.14 -5.41
C GLU A 183 -0.60 -1.33 -4.87
N ARG A 184 -1.32 -1.14 -3.76
CA ARG A 184 -2.23 -2.16 -3.21
C ARG A 184 -3.32 -2.56 -4.19
N GLN A 185 -3.92 -1.60 -4.89
CA GLN A 185 -4.93 -1.87 -5.91
C GLN A 185 -4.34 -2.66 -7.09
N GLY A 186 -3.12 -2.33 -7.51
CA GLY A 186 -2.39 -3.09 -8.52
C GLY A 186 -2.10 -4.53 -8.09
N GLN A 187 -1.66 -4.74 -6.85
CA GLN A 187 -1.47 -6.08 -6.29
C GLN A 187 -2.77 -6.88 -6.26
N LEU A 188 -3.86 -6.28 -5.77
CA LEU A 188 -5.18 -6.92 -5.70
C LEU A 188 -5.66 -7.38 -7.08
N ASN A 189 -5.57 -6.53 -8.09
CA ASN A 189 -5.96 -6.87 -9.45
C ASN A 189 -5.13 -8.03 -10.03
N ARG A 190 -3.82 -8.08 -9.75
CA ARG A 190 -2.97 -9.21 -10.16
C ARG A 190 -3.39 -10.50 -9.47
N THR A 191 -3.63 -10.47 -8.15
CA THR A 191 -4.10 -11.66 -7.42
C THR A 191 -5.45 -12.14 -7.90
N LEU A 192 -6.40 -11.22 -8.17
CA LEU A 192 -7.70 -11.59 -8.73
C LEU A 192 -7.56 -12.22 -10.11
N SER A 193 -6.71 -11.66 -10.98
CA SER A 193 -6.45 -12.23 -12.30
C SER A 193 -5.81 -13.62 -12.20
N ALA A 194 -4.85 -13.81 -11.30
CA ALA A 194 -4.19 -15.10 -11.08
C ALA A 194 -5.17 -16.15 -10.52
N LEU A 195 -6.02 -15.76 -9.57
CA LEU A 195 -7.06 -16.64 -9.02
C LEU A 195 -8.07 -17.04 -10.11
N THR A 196 -8.52 -16.08 -10.91
CA THR A 196 -9.44 -16.34 -12.02
C THR A 196 -8.86 -17.34 -13.01
N GLU A 197 -7.58 -17.20 -13.36
CA GLU A 197 -6.90 -18.13 -14.27
C GLU A 197 -6.73 -19.53 -13.64
N ALA A 198 -6.39 -19.59 -12.36
CA ALA A 198 -6.29 -20.86 -11.64
C ALA A 198 -7.64 -21.59 -11.58
N THR A 199 -8.73 -20.87 -11.30
CA THR A 199 -10.09 -21.43 -11.31
C THR A 199 -10.47 -21.97 -12.69
N ARG A 200 -10.23 -21.22 -13.76
CA ARG A 200 -10.48 -21.69 -15.14
C ARG A 200 -9.69 -22.95 -15.48
N ARG A 201 -8.43 -23.02 -15.04
CA ARG A 201 -7.60 -24.21 -15.23
C ARG A 201 -8.16 -25.42 -14.49
N LEU A 202 -8.58 -25.23 -13.23
CA LEU A 202 -9.21 -26.28 -12.44
C LEU A 202 -10.51 -26.78 -13.08
N GLU A 203 -11.37 -25.88 -13.56
CA GLU A 203 -12.60 -26.25 -14.26
C GLU A 203 -12.31 -27.08 -15.52
N ARG A 204 -11.30 -26.70 -16.30
CA ARG A 204 -10.88 -27.46 -17.50
C ARG A 204 -10.40 -28.86 -17.12
N VAL A 205 -9.48 -28.98 -16.18
CA VAL A 205 -8.92 -30.26 -15.73
C VAL A 205 -10.03 -31.15 -15.15
N ASN A 206 -10.95 -30.59 -14.37
CA ASN A 206 -12.05 -31.35 -13.79
C ASN A 206 -13.01 -31.86 -14.88
N ARG A 207 -13.26 -31.06 -15.92
CA ARG A 207 -14.05 -31.50 -17.09
C ARG A 207 -13.36 -32.62 -17.85
N GLU A 208 -12.07 -32.50 -18.12
CA GLU A 208 -11.26 -33.54 -18.78
C GLU A 208 -11.23 -34.83 -17.96
N LEU A 209 -11.04 -34.72 -16.65
CA LEU A 209 -11.10 -35.85 -15.72
C LEU A 209 -12.47 -36.53 -15.74
N GLY A 210 -13.55 -35.75 -15.76
CA GLY A 210 -14.91 -36.26 -15.87
C GLY A 210 -15.15 -37.01 -17.19
N ILE A 211 -14.59 -36.54 -18.30
CA ILE A 211 -14.66 -37.21 -19.60
C ILE A 211 -13.86 -38.53 -19.58
N ALA A 212 -12.60 -38.48 -19.14
CA ALA A 212 -11.73 -39.65 -19.06
C ALA A 212 -12.32 -40.74 -18.15
N ARG A 213 -12.91 -40.33 -17.02
CA ARG A 213 -13.61 -41.25 -16.12
C ARG A 213 -14.79 -41.94 -16.80
N ARG A 214 -15.64 -41.19 -17.51
CA ARG A 214 -16.77 -41.80 -18.25
C ARG A 214 -16.29 -42.80 -19.29
N HIS A 215 -15.25 -42.49 -20.06
CA HIS A 215 -14.68 -43.44 -21.02
C HIS A 215 -14.13 -44.71 -20.36
N ALA A 216 -13.48 -44.57 -19.19
CA ALA A 216 -13.01 -45.72 -18.43
C ALA A 216 -14.17 -46.58 -17.90
N GLU A 217 -15.25 -45.95 -17.42
CA GLU A 217 -16.47 -46.64 -16.97
C GLU A 217 -17.18 -47.34 -18.13
N GLU A 218 -17.31 -46.70 -19.29
CA GLU A 218 -17.86 -47.29 -20.53
C GLU A 218 -17.04 -48.49 -21.01
N ALA A 219 -15.71 -48.35 -21.09
CA ALA A 219 -14.82 -49.42 -21.49
C ALA A 219 -14.88 -50.62 -20.53
N ARG A 220 -14.98 -50.34 -19.22
CA ARG A 220 -15.17 -51.39 -18.21
C ARG A 220 -16.49 -52.12 -18.39
N ALA A 221 -17.59 -51.39 -18.60
CA ALA A 221 -18.90 -51.98 -18.82
C ALA A 221 -18.92 -52.84 -20.10
N LEU A 222 -18.30 -52.37 -21.18
CA LEU A 222 -18.16 -53.13 -22.44
C LEU A 222 -17.31 -54.40 -22.25
N LYS A 223 -16.18 -54.33 -21.52
CA LYS A 223 -15.37 -55.51 -21.17
C LYS A 223 -16.22 -56.53 -20.40
N GLU A 224 -16.96 -56.08 -19.39
CA GLU A 224 -17.81 -56.94 -18.57
C GLU A 224 -18.92 -57.61 -19.40
N GLN A 225 -19.60 -56.86 -20.28
CA GLN A 225 -20.62 -57.38 -21.18
C GLN A 225 -20.04 -58.36 -22.20
N PHE A 226 -18.87 -58.06 -22.77
CA PHE A 226 -18.20 -58.93 -23.73
C PHE A 226 -17.85 -60.29 -23.13
N VAL A 227 -17.22 -60.32 -21.95
CA VAL A 227 -16.86 -61.58 -21.29
C VAL A 227 -18.12 -62.38 -20.95
N ALA A 228 -19.14 -61.74 -20.37
CA ALA A 228 -20.38 -62.43 -20.04
C ALA A 228 -21.05 -63.06 -21.28
N ASN A 229 -21.18 -62.30 -22.36
CA ASN A 229 -21.84 -62.77 -23.58
C ASN A 229 -21.05 -63.88 -24.27
N VAL A 230 -19.75 -63.68 -24.50
CA VAL A 230 -18.90 -64.68 -25.18
C VAL A 230 -18.83 -65.97 -24.37
N THR A 231 -18.73 -65.91 -23.05
CA THR A 231 -18.74 -67.11 -22.21
C THR A 231 -20.07 -67.88 -22.33
N HIS A 232 -21.21 -67.20 -22.34
CA HIS A 232 -22.51 -67.87 -22.54
C HIS A 232 -22.62 -68.53 -23.92
N GLU A 233 -22.13 -67.86 -24.96
CA GLU A 233 -22.12 -68.40 -26.33
C GLU A 233 -21.14 -69.56 -26.49
N LEU A 234 -20.03 -69.59 -25.75
CA LEU A 234 -19.07 -70.70 -25.75
C LEU A 234 -19.50 -71.89 -24.89
N ARG A 235 -20.17 -71.65 -23.74
CA ARG A 235 -20.62 -72.71 -22.83
C ARG A 235 -21.59 -73.66 -23.50
N THR A 236 -22.52 -73.15 -24.32
CA THR A 236 -23.55 -73.96 -24.98
C THR A 236 -22.96 -75.04 -25.91
N PRO A 237 -22.14 -74.70 -26.94
CA PRO A 237 -21.51 -75.70 -27.80
C PRO A 237 -20.49 -76.56 -27.04
N LEU A 238 -19.77 -76.00 -26.07
CA LEU A 238 -18.80 -76.77 -25.29
C LEU A 238 -19.47 -77.83 -24.41
N ASN A 239 -20.59 -77.51 -23.77
CA ASN A 239 -21.37 -78.49 -23.00
C ASN A 239 -21.90 -79.62 -23.90
N LEU A 240 -22.26 -79.32 -25.15
CA LEU A 240 -22.65 -80.36 -26.12
C LEU A 240 -21.46 -81.26 -26.45
N ILE A 241 -20.30 -80.69 -26.78
CA ILE A 241 -19.07 -81.46 -27.10
C ILE A 241 -18.66 -82.33 -25.91
N VAL A 242 -18.63 -81.75 -24.70
CA VAL A 242 -18.33 -82.48 -23.46
C VAL A 242 -19.33 -83.60 -23.25
N GLY A 243 -20.64 -83.35 -23.38
CA GLY A 243 -21.68 -84.36 -23.19
C GLY A 243 -21.60 -85.52 -24.20
N PHE A 244 -21.36 -85.22 -25.48
CA PHE A 244 -21.15 -86.28 -26.49
C PHE A 244 -19.86 -87.06 -26.23
N ALA A 245 -18.75 -86.38 -25.93
CA ALA A 245 -17.49 -87.04 -25.60
C ALA A 245 -17.60 -87.88 -24.32
N GLU A 246 -18.37 -87.43 -23.34
CA GLU A 246 -18.65 -88.15 -22.09
C GLU A 246 -19.45 -89.42 -22.33
N MET A 247 -20.55 -89.34 -23.10
CA MET A 247 -21.34 -90.52 -23.47
C MET A 247 -20.50 -91.52 -24.26
N MET A 248 -19.69 -91.04 -25.22
CA MET A 248 -18.81 -91.89 -26.02
C MET A 248 -17.70 -92.54 -25.19
N TYR A 249 -17.19 -91.87 -24.14
CA TYR A 249 -16.08 -92.36 -23.34
C TYR A 249 -16.51 -93.24 -22.15
N LEU A 250 -17.59 -92.86 -21.46
CA LEU A 250 -18.04 -93.52 -20.22
C LEU A 250 -19.16 -94.53 -20.44
N ALA A 251 -19.92 -94.42 -21.54
CA ALA A 251 -21.02 -95.32 -21.87
C ALA A 251 -21.00 -95.76 -23.36
N PRO A 252 -19.86 -96.29 -23.87
CA PRO A 252 -19.70 -96.64 -25.29
C PRO A 252 -20.74 -97.65 -25.79
N GLU A 253 -21.27 -98.50 -24.91
CA GLU A 253 -22.35 -99.45 -25.17
C GLU A 253 -23.67 -98.82 -25.64
N THR A 254 -23.87 -97.52 -25.45
CA THR A 254 -25.07 -96.79 -25.90
C THR A 254 -25.07 -96.55 -27.42
N TYR A 255 -23.92 -96.72 -28.09
CA TYR A 255 -23.78 -96.60 -29.54
C TYR A 255 -23.82 -97.97 -30.22
N GLU A 256 -25.04 -98.45 -30.49
CA GLU A 256 -25.27 -99.73 -31.17
C GLU A 256 -24.66 -99.76 -32.59
N GLY A 257 -23.98 -100.86 -32.93
CA GLY A 257 -23.40 -101.07 -34.26
C GLY A 257 -22.01 -100.45 -34.49
N VAL A 258 -21.42 -99.81 -33.48
CA VAL A 258 -20.05 -99.25 -33.54
C VAL A 258 -19.02 -100.28 -33.05
N GLN A 259 -17.93 -100.47 -33.80
CA GLN A 259 -16.76 -101.24 -33.33
C GLN A 259 -15.78 -100.32 -32.60
N TRP A 260 -15.73 -100.47 -31.28
CA TRP A 260 -14.80 -99.73 -30.41
C TRP A 260 -13.41 -100.37 -30.45
N THR A 261 -12.51 -99.82 -31.26
CA THR A 261 -11.10 -100.25 -31.27
C THR A 261 -10.31 -99.55 -30.15
N PRO A 262 -9.20 -100.15 -29.67
CA PRO A 262 -8.36 -99.53 -28.64
C PRO A 262 -7.86 -98.12 -29.01
N ASP A 263 -7.59 -97.89 -30.30
CA ASP A 263 -7.16 -96.57 -30.81
C ASP A 263 -8.30 -95.53 -30.74
N LEU A 264 -9.52 -95.92 -31.12
CA LEU A 264 -10.71 -95.07 -31.07
C LEU A 264 -11.08 -94.67 -29.63
N GLU A 265 -11.00 -95.62 -28.69
CA GLU A 265 -11.24 -95.38 -27.27
C GLU A 265 -10.21 -94.40 -26.68
N SER A 266 -8.93 -94.57 -27.04
CA SER A 266 -7.85 -93.64 -26.67
C SER A 266 -8.12 -92.22 -27.21
N ASP A 267 -8.52 -92.09 -28.47
CA ASP A 267 -8.78 -90.79 -29.10
C ASP A 267 -10.00 -90.08 -28.49
N ILE A 268 -11.08 -90.81 -28.23
CA ILE A 268 -12.28 -90.26 -27.56
C ILE A 268 -11.96 -89.88 -26.11
N GLY A 269 -11.15 -90.67 -25.40
CA GLY A 269 -10.66 -90.29 -24.07
C GLY A 269 -9.80 -89.03 -24.09
N ARG A 270 -8.99 -88.82 -25.12
CA ARG A 270 -8.24 -87.56 -25.31
C ARG A 270 -9.18 -86.39 -25.60
N LEU A 271 -10.18 -86.58 -26.46
CA LEU A 271 -11.20 -85.57 -26.77
C LEU A 271 -11.95 -85.14 -25.51
N TYR A 272 -12.44 -86.09 -24.71
CA TYR A 272 -13.15 -85.82 -23.46
C TYR A 272 -12.30 -85.00 -22.47
N ARG A 273 -11.05 -85.44 -22.21
CA ARG A 273 -10.13 -84.70 -21.33
C ARG A 273 -9.83 -83.29 -21.84
N ALA A 274 -9.61 -83.12 -23.15
CA ALA A 274 -9.37 -81.81 -23.75
C ALA A 274 -10.60 -80.89 -23.66
N SER A 275 -11.80 -81.41 -23.89
CA SER A 275 -13.05 -80.66 -23.79
C SER A 275 -13.36 -80.25 -22.35
N LYS A 276 -13.14 -81.14 -21.36
CA LYS A 276 -13.25 -80.80 -19.93
C LYS A 276 -12.24 -79.75 -19.50
N HIS A 277 -10.99 -79.83 -19.98
CA HIS A 277 -9.99 -78.82 -19.68
C HIS A 277 -10.36 -77.45 -20.27
N LEU A 278 -10.86 -77.40 -21.50
CA LEU A 278 -11.35 -76.17 -22.11
C LEU A 278 -12.55 -75.58 -21.35
N GLN A 279 -13.45 -76.42 -20.84
CA GLN A 279 -14.58 -75.99 -20.01
C GLN A 279 -14.10 -75.32 -18.72
N SER A 280 -13.14 -75.93 -18.02
CA SER A 280 -12.51 -75.33 -16.84
C SER A 280 -11.90 -73.96 -17.15
N LEU A 281 -11.14 -73.83 -18.24
CA LEU A 281 -10.52 -72.56 -18.64
C LEU A 281 -11.56 -71.45 -18.92
N VAL A 282 -12.69 -71.81 -19.53
CA VAL A 282 -13.78 -70.87 -19.81
C VAL A 282 -14.46 -70.41 -18.51
N ASP A 283 -14.66 -71.32 -17.56
CA ASP A 283 -15.22 -71.00 -16.25
C ASP A 283 -14.25 -70.14 -15.42
N ASP A 284 -12.94 -70.43 -15.45
CA ASP A 284 -11.90 -69.65 -14.76
C ASP A 284 -11.85 -68.19 -15.26
N ILE A 285 -11.97 -67.98 -16.57
CA ILE A 285 -12.01 -66.62 -17.17
C ILE A 285 -13.25 -65.85 -16.70
N LEU A 286 -14.39 -66.54 -16.55
CA LEU A 286 -15.63 -65.93 -16.07
C LEU A 286 -15.52 -65.52 -14.60
N ASP A 287 -14.96 -66.38 -13.77
CA ASP A 287 -14.76 -66.10 -12.35
C ASP A 287 -13.78 -64.96 -12.15
N LEU A 288 -12.68 -64.91 -12.92
CA LEU A 288 -11.76 -63.77 -12.93
C LEU A 288 -12.47 -62.46 -13.32
N ALA A 289 -13.33 -62.47 -14.34
CA ALA A 289 -14.08 -61.29 -14.75
C ALA A 289 -15.09 -60.83 -13.68
N ARG A 290 -15.69 -61.76 -12.92
CA ARG A 290 -16.57 -61.44 -11.79
C ARG A 290 -15.80 -60.86 -10.61
N ILE A 291 -14.58 -61.34 -10.35
CA ILE A 291 -13.67 -60.80 -9.33
C ILE A 291 -13.24 -59.37 -9.67
N ASP A 292 -12.79 -59.13 -10.90
CA ASP A 292 -12.44 -57.79 -11.42
C ASP A 292 -13.62 -56.80 -11.32
N ALA A 293 -14.84 -57.29 -11.49
CA ALA A 293 -16.06 -56.50 -11.35
C ALA A 293 -16.49 -56.30 -9.88
N GLY A 294 -15.86 -56.98 -8.91
CA GLY A 294 -16.28 -57.00 -7.51
C GLY A 294 -17.64 -57.67 -7.29
N ARG A 295 -18.07 -58.53 -8.21
CA ARG A 295 -19.40 -59.16 -8.25
C ARG A 295 -19.38 -60.67 -7.95
N LEU A 296 -18.30 -61.19 -7.37
CA LEU A 296 -18.26 -62.59 -6.91
C LEU A 296 -18.99 -62.70 -5.55
N PRO A 297 -20.19 -63.30 -5.48
CA PRO A 297 -20.88 -63.44 -4.22
C PRO A 297 -20.15 -64.46 -3.34
N MET A 298 -19.70 -64.01 -2.16
CA MET A 298 -19.11 -64.90 -1.15
C MET A 298 -20.18 -65.34 -0.16
N TYR A 299 -20.43 -66.64 -0.08
CA TYR A 299 -21.30 -67.23 0.92
C TYR A 299 -20.45 -67.85 2.02
N ARG A 300 -20.61 -67.37 3.26
CA ARG A 300 -19.91 -67.92 4.43
C ARG A 300 -20.80 -68.94 5.12
N GLN A 301 -20.30 -70.15 5.28
CA GLN A 301 -20.98 -71.24 5.99
C GLN A 301 -19.98 -71.95 6.92
N LEU A 302 -20.45 -72.46 8.07
CA LEU A 302 -19.64 -73.32 8.94
C LEU A 302 -19.57 -74.72 8.31
N GLN A 303 -18.36 -75.23 8.10
CA GLN A 303 -18.12 -76.53 7.47
C GLN A 303 -16.91 -77.21 8.13
N ASP A 304 -16.94 -78.53 8.22
CA ASP A 304 -15.79 -79.32 8.68
C ASP A 304 -14.68 -79.29 7.61
N LEU A 305 -13.47 -78.91 8.01
CA LEU A 305 -12.30 -78.77 7.14
C LEU A 305 -11.67 -80.11 6.77
N ALA A 306 -11.83 -81.15 7.61
CA ALA A 306 -11.23 -82.45 7.37
C ALA A 306 -11.63 -83.09 6.02
N PRO A 307 -12.92 -83.14 5.64
CA PRO A 307 -13.32 -83.69 4.34
C PRO A 307 -12.83 -82.85 3.15
N ILE A 308 -12.81 -81.52 3.28
CA ILE A 308 -12.38 -80.60 2.22
C ILE A 308 -10.89 -80.80 1.89
N ILE A 309 -10.06 -80.94 2.92
CA ILE A 309 -8.62 -81.16 2.75
C ILE A 309 -8.36 -82.53 2.11
N HIS A 310 -9.12 -83.56 2.48
CA HIS A 310 -8.92 -84.90 1.93
C HIS A 310 -9.28 -84.95 0.44
N GLU A 311 -10.36 -84.30 0.03
CA GLU A 311 -10.79 -84.17 -1.37
C GLU A 311 -9.77 -83.39 -2.21
N ALA A 312 -9.23 -82.28 -1.67
CA ALA A 312 -8.24 -81.46 -2.38
C ALA A 312 -6.89 -82.16 -2.63
N VAL A 313 -6.56 -83.20 -1.88
CA VAL A 313 -5.32 -83.99 -2.05
C VAL A 313 -5.50 -85.10 -3.09
N GLU A 314 -6.74 -85.50 -3.38
CA GLU A 314 -7.06 -86.53 -4.37
C GLU A 314 -7.27 -85.96 -5.79
N THR A 315 -7.48 -84.64 -5.92
CA THR A 315 -7.76 -83.93 -7.18
C THR A 315 -6.50 -83.35 -7.82
#